data_AF-A0A9Q2QLM8-F1
#
_entry.id   AF-A0A9Q2QLM8-F1
#
_cell.length_a   1.000
_cell.length_b   1.000
_cell.length_c   1.000
_cell.angle_alpha   90.00
_cell.angle_beta   90.00
_cell.angle_gamma   90.00
#
_symmetry.space_group_name_H-M   'P 1'
#
loop_
_entity.id
_entity.type
_entity.pdbx_description
1 polymer ?
#
loop_
_entity_poly.entity_id
_entity_poly.type
_entity_poly.pdbx_seq_one_letter_code
_entity_poly.pdbx_strand_id
1 'polypeptide(L)'
;MSERVIMDEAAIQRTVTRIAHEILEYNKGTDELILLGIKTRGAFLARRIQQKIEQIEEITVPTGTIDITQFRDDLEQTIDQVAEQTYEIDVNITNQVVIIVDDVLYTGRTVRASLDAVLQYARPRKIGLATLIDRGHRELPIRADFVGKNIPTAREEAVSVFLSEIDSRNAVVIE
;
A
#
# COMPACT_ATOMS: atom_id res chain seq x y z
N MET A 1 27.27 5.23 1.92
CA MET A 1 26.74 5.57 3.26
C MET A 1 26.53 4.26 4.02
N SER A 2 26.48 4.27 5.36
CA SER A 2 26.27 3.05 6.15
C SER A 2 24.77 2.73 6.26
N GLU A 3 24.36 1.53 5.83
CA GLU A 3 22.99 1.02 6.00
C GLU A 3 22.59 1.06 7.48
N ARG A 4 21.46 1.71 7.78
CA ARG A 4 20.89 1.76 9.13
C ARG A 4 19.51 1.11 9.14
N VAL A 5 19.35 0.08 9.97
CA VAL A 5 18.03 -0.55 10.20
C VAL A 5 17.15 0.40 11.01
N ILE A 6 15.99 0.75 10.47
CA ILE A 6 15.00 1.62 11.12
C ILE A 6 13.78 0.86 11.64
N MET A 7 13.51 -0.33 11.10
CA MET A 7 12.54 -1.29 11.61
C MET A 7 13.08 -2.70 11.41
N ASP A 8 13.09 -3.49 12.49
CA ASP A 8 13.31 -4.93 12.43
C ASP A 8 11.98 -5.69 12.22
N GLU A 9 12.05 -7.01 12.15
CA GLU A 9 10.88 -7.87 11.98
C GLU A 9 9.80 -7.64 13.04
N ALA A 10 10.19 -7.56 14.32
CA ALA A 10 9.26 -7.33 15.42
C ALA A 10 8.58 -5.94 15.33
N ALA A 11 9.31 -4.92 14.87
CA ALA A 11 8.75 -3.61 14.60
C ALA A 11 7.76 -3.64 13.42
N ILE A 12 8.08 -4.33 12.32
CA ILE A 12 7.15 -4.49 11.18
C ILE A 12 5.86 -5.19 11.63
N GLN A 13 5.95 -6.30 12.36
CA GLN A 13 4.79 -7.04 12.84
C GLN A 13 3.89 -6.19 13.76
N ARG A 14 4.48 -5.46 14.72
CA ARG A 14 3.74 -4.54 15.59
C ARG A 14 3.06 -3.42 14.79
N THR A 15 3.76 -2.85 13.82
CA THR A 15 3.24 -1.78 12.97
C THR A 15 2.08 -2.26 12.10
N VAL A 16 2.19 -3.43 11.46
CA VAL A 16 1.09 -4.01 10.66
C VAL A 16 -0.14 -4.26 11.54
N THR A 17 0.06 -4.76 12.76
CA THR A 17 -1.04 -4.97 13.72
C THR A 17 -1.72 -3.65 14.09
N ARG A 18 -0.94 -2.59 14.34
CA ARG A 18 -1.49 -1.26 14.63
C ARG A 18 -2.27 -0.70 13.44
N ILE A 19 -1.74 -0.79 12.22
CA ILE A 19 -2.45 -0.33 11.01
C ILE A 19 -3.79 -1.07 10.85
N ALA A 20 -3.82 -2.38 11.11
CA ALA A 20 -5.06 -3.16 11.05
C ALA A 20 -6.12 -2.64 12.04
N HIS A 21 -5.74 -2.37 13.30
CA HIS A 21 -6.66 -1.77 14.27
C HIS A 21 -7.14 -0.37 13.84
N GLU A 22 -6.24 0.49 13.37
CA GLU A 22 -6.61 1.84 12.91
C GLU A 22 -7.58 1.81 11.73
N ILE A 23 -7.38 0.90 10.77
CA ILE A 23 -8.31 0.69 9.65
C ILE A 23 -9.68 0.28 10.17
N LEU A 24 -9.75 -0.68 11.10
CA LEU A 24 -11.03 -1.14 11.67
C LEU A 24 -11.75 -0.05 12.45
N GLU A 25 -11.05 0.66 13.34
CA GLU A 25 -11.62 1.74 14.14
C GLU A 25 -12.16 2.87 13.25
N TYR A 26 -11.38 3.26 12.24
CA TYR A 26 -11.75 4.35 11.33
C TYR A 26 -12.96 4.00 10.44
N ASN A 27 -13.08 2.74 10.02
CA ASN A 27 -14.19 2.28 9.17
C ASN A 27 -15.36 1.69 9.97
N LYS A 28 -15.25 1.62 11.30
CA LYS A 28 -16.25 1.03 12.22
C LYS A 28 -16.51 -0.45 11.94
N GLY A 29 -15.43 -1.19 11.71
CA GLY A 29 -15.46 -2.62 11.39
C GLY A 29 -15.04 -2.90 9.94
N THR A 30 -15.48 -4.06 9.43
CA THR A 30 -15.09 -4.58 8.11
C THR A 30 -16.14 -4.36 7.01
N ASP A 31 -17.23 -3.68 7.32
CA ASP A 31 -18.35 -3.54 6.38
C ASP A 31 -17.90 -2.81 5.10
N GLU A 32 -18.14 -3.45 3.96
CA GLU A 32 -17.74 -2.98 2.63
C GLU A 32 -16.25 -2.65 2.46
N LEU A 33 -15.38 -3.15 3.35
CA LEU A 33 -13.94 -2.89 3.36
C LEU A 33 -13.19 -3.81 2.38
N ILE A 34 -12.32 -3.21 1.57
CA ILE A 34 -11.46 -3.90 0.61
C ILE A 34 -10.03 -3.36 0.74
N LEU A 35 -9.04 -4.26 0.65
CA LEU A 35 -7.63 -3.88 0.59
C LEU A 35 -7.08 -4.09 -0.82
N LEU A 36 -6.37 -3.09 -1.35
CA LEU A 36 -5.66 -3.21 -2.62
C LEU A 36 -4.20 -2.84 -2.44
N GLY A 37 -3.30 -3.82 -2.51
CA GLY A 37 -1.87 -3.57 -2.35
C GLY A 37 -1.18 -3.27 -3.67
N ILE A 38 -0.40 -2.20 -3.72
CA ILE A 38 0.39 -1.85 -4.91
C ILE A 38 1.53 -2.87 -5.05
N LYS A 39 1.68 -3.45 -6.24
CA LYS A 39 2.77 -4.41 -6.50
C LYS A 39 4.13 -3.70 -6.36
N THR A 40 5.14 -4.35 -5.77
CA THR A 40 5.15 -5.73 -5.27
C THR A 40 4.93 -5.82 -3.76
N ARG A 41 5.63 -5.03 -2.95
CA ARG A 41 5.64 -5.16 -1.48
C ARG A 41 4.37 -4.64 -0.81
N GLY A 42 3.70 -3.65 -1.38
CA GLY A 42 2.38 -3.20 -0.93
C GLY A 42 1.34 -4.33 -0.97
N ALA A 43 1.40 -5.22 -1.97
CA ALA A 43 0.56 -6.42 -2.04
C ALA A 43 0.80 -7.40 -0.87
N PHE A 44 2.06 -7.64 -0.51
CA PHE A 44 2.36 -8.48 0.66
C PHE A 44 1.92 -7.83 1.97
N LEU A 45 2.11 -6.51 2.12
CA LEU A 45 1.61 -5.77 3.28
C LEU A 45 0.09 -5.81 3.38
N ALA A 46 -0.64 -5.65 2.27
CA ALA A 46 -2.10 -5.76 2.24
C ALA A 46 -2.57 -7.12 2.75
N ARG A 47 -1.95 -8.22 2.31
CA ARG A 47 -2.25 -9.56 2.79
C ARG A 47 -1.95 -9.73 4.29
N ARG A 48 -0.82 -9.20 4.77
CA ARG A 48 -0.50 -9.24 6.21
C ARG A 48 -1.52 -8.45 7.04
N ILE A 49 -1.99 -7.31 6.54
CA ILE A 49 -3.06 -6.51 7.18
C ILE A 49 -4.37 -7.30 7.18
N GLN A 50 -4.77 -7.91 6.05
CA GLN A 50 -5.96 -8.75 5.95
C GLN A 50 -5.95 -9.88 6.99
N GLN A 51 -4.82 -10.56 7.14
CA GLN A 51 -4.66 -11.61 8.15
C GLN A 51 -4.81 -11.08 9.58
N LYS A 52 -4.34 -9.85 9.86
CA LYS A 52 -4.56 -9.21 11.16
C LYS A 52 -6.02 -8.83 11.39
N ILE A 53 -6.70 -8.30 10.38
CA ILE A 53 -8.13 -8.02 10.44
C ILE A 53 -8.93 -9.30 10.70
N GLU A 54 -8.63 -10.38 9.97
CA GLU A 54 -9.28 -11.68 10.14
C GLU A 54 -9.08 -12.26 11.54
N GLN A 55 -7.89 -12.08 12.13
CA GLN A 55 -7.63 -12.48 13.53
C GLN A 55 -8.43 -11.68 14.57
N ILE A 56 -8.80 -10.43 14.25
CA ILE A 56 -9.49 -9.53 15.19
C ILE A 56 -11.01 -9.67 15.08
N GLU A 57 -11.53 -9.72 13.85
CA GLU A 57 -12.97 -9.65 13.54
C GLU A 57 -13.55 -11.01 13.10
N GLU A 58 -12.72 -12.04 12.94
CA GLU A 58 -13.11 -13.35 12.39
C GLU A 58 -13.73 -13.25 10.97
N ILE A 59 -13.36 -12.20 10.23
CA ILE A 59 -13.85 -11.90 8.87
C ILE A 59 -12.68 -11.71 7.91
N THR A 60 -12.71 -12.45 6.80
CA THR A 60 -11.75 -12.30 5.71
C THR A 60 -12.20 -11.18 4.77
N VAL A 61 -11.53 -10.01 4.85
CA VAL A 61 -11.82 -8.89 3.92
C VAL A 61 -11.25 -9.17 2.52
N PRO A 62 -11.97 -8.86 1.43
CA PRO A 62 -11.44 -9.00 0.08
C PRO A 62 -10.13 -8.22 -0.09
N THR A 63 -9.11 -8.89 -0.63
CA THR A 63 -7.78 -8.31 -0.83
C THR A 63 -7.28 -8.60 -2.23
N GLY A 64 -6.88 -7.54 -2.93
CA GLY A 64 -6.37 -7.61 -4.30
C GLY A 64 -5.03 -6.90 -4.47
N THR A 65 -4.58 -6.78 -5.72
CA THR A 65 -3.33 -6.10 -6.06
C THR A 65 -3.55 -5.03 -7.13
N ILE A 66 -2.69 -4.01 -7.16
CA ILE A 66 -2.65 -2.98 -8.21
C ILE A 66 -1.31 -3.06 -8.92
N ASP A 67 -1.32 -3.20 -10.24
CA ASP A 67 -0.16 -3.10 -11.11
C ASP A 67 -0.17 -1.76 -11.84
N ILE A 68 0.68 -0.85 -11.40
CA ILE A 68 0.79 0.50 -11.97
C ILE A 68 1.87 0.61 -13.05
N THR A 69 2.42 -0.50 -13.55
CA THR A 69 3.50 -0.48 -14.54
C THR A 69 3.13 0.34 -15.78
N GLN A 70 1.86 0.31 -16.18
CA GLN A 70 1.33 1.07 -17.33
C GLN A 70 1.13 2.57 -17.07
N PHE A 71 1.18 3.04 -15.82
CA PHE A 71 0.88 4.43 -15.42
C PHE A 71 2.12 5.21 -14.97
N ARG A 72 3.31 4.65 -15.13
CA ARG A 72 4.53 5.38 -14.77
C ARG A 72 4.82 6.44 -15.83
N ASP A 73 5.07 7.66 -15.35
CA ASP A 73 5.29 8.86 -16.18
C ASP A 73 6.52 8.74 -17.12
N ASP A 74 7.37 7.72 -16.96
CA ASP A 74 8.63 7.49 -17.65
C ASP A 74 8.59 6.45 -18.80
N LEU A 75 7.46 5.77 -19.01
CA LEU A 75 7.31 4.78 -20.08
C LEU A 75 6.64 5.37 -21.32
N GLU A 76 7.32 5.30 -22.47
CA GLU A 76 6.70 5.54 -23.78
C GLU A 76 5.52 4.57 -23.95
N GLN A 77 4.31 5.11 -24.10
CA GLN A 77 3.08 4.33 -24.29
C GLN A 77 3.23 3.47 -25.55
N THR A 78 3.55 2.19 -25.37
CA THR A 78 3.59 1.25 -26.48
C THR A 78 2.15 0.85 -26.80
N ILE A 79 1.74 1.09 -28.05
CA ILE A 79 0.33 1.11 -28.52
C ILE A 79 -0.40 -0.25 -28.43
N ASP A 80 0.29 -1.34 -28.11
CA ASP A 80 -0.21 -2.72 -28.28
C ASP A 80 -0.50 -3.51 -26.98
N GLN A 81 -0.55 -2.87 -25.81
CA GLN A 81 -0.98 -3.58 -24.61
C GLN A 81 -2.51 -3.59 -24.54
N VAL A 82 -3.10 -4.77 -24.75
CA VAL A 82 -4.52 -5.07 -24.45
C VAL A 82 -4.85 -4.47 -23.08
N ALA A 83 -5.96 -3.73 -22.99
CA ALA A 83 -6.41 -3.04 -21.79
C ALA A 83 -6.82 -4.03 -20.68
N GLU A 84 -5.84 -4.71 -20.10
CA GLU A 84 -6.01 -5.52 -18.91
C GLU A 84 -6.29 -4.61 -17.72
N GLN A 85 -7.16 -5.07 -16.81
CA GLN A 85 -7.42 -4.33 -15.58
C GLN A 85 -6.11 -4.22 -14.81
N THR A 86 -5.74 -2.99 -14.47
CA THR A 86 -4.51 -2.65 -13.75
C THR A 86 -4.61 -2.94 -12.25
N TYR A 87 -5.70 -3.56 -11.82
CA TYR A 87 -5.83 -4.19 -10.52
C TYR A 87 -6.49 -5.57 -10.67
N GLU A 88 -6.12 -6.49 -9.79
CA GLU A 88 -6.61 -7.87 -9.75
C GLU A 88 -7.33 -8.10 -8.43
N ILE A 89 -8.65 -8.31 -8.49
CA ILE A 89 -9.48 -8.70 -7.35
C ILE A 89 -10.78 -9.37 -7.82
N ASP A 90 -11.24 -10.39 -7.10
CA ASP A 90 -12.41 -11.21 -7.49
C ASP A 90 -13.77 -10.61 -7.07
N VAL A 91 -13.80 -9.35 -6.65
CA VAL A 91 -15.03 -8.66 -6.19
C VAL A 91 -15.20 -7.30 -6.85
N ASN A 92 -16.45 -6.86 -7.01
CA ASN A 92 -16.72 -5.49 -7.45
C ASN A 92 -16.37 -4.50 -6.34
N ILE A 93 -15.52 -3.52 -6.64
CA ILE A 93 -15.07 -2.49 -5.69
C ILE A 93 -15.89 -1.19 -5.77
N THR A 94 -16.91 -1.13 -6.64
CA THR A 94 -17.83 0.02 -6.75
C THR A 94 -18.71 0.13 -5.51
N ASN A 95 -18.88 1.34 -4.99
CA ASN A 95 -19.57 1.66 -3.74
C ASN A 95 -18.93 1.10 -2.44
N GLN A 96 -17.76 0.47 -2.56
CA GLN A 96 -17.01 -0.08 -1.43
C GLN A 96 -16.04 0.96 -0.81
N VAL A 97 -15.52 0.65 0.38
CA VAL A 97 -14.39 1.35 1.00
C VAL A 97 -13.10 0.63 0.61
N VAL A 98 -12.27 1.27 -0.20
CA VAL A 98 -11.01 0.70 -0.68
C VAL A 98 -9.84 1.33 0.05
N ILE A 99 -8.99 0.52 0.68
CA ILE A 99 -7.72 0.97 1.26
C ILE A 99 -6.59 0.52 0.33
N ILE A 100 -5.94 1.48 -0.31
CA ILE A 100 -4.71 1.24 -1.07
C ILE A 100 -3.56 1.06 -0.09
N VAL A 101 -2.71 0.06 -0.30
CA VAL A 101 -1.58 -0.26 0.58
C VAL A 101 -0.27 -0.14 -0.19
N ASP A 102 0.62 0.72 0.30
CA ASP A 102 1.96 0.95 -0.24
C ASP A 102 3.05 0.64 0.80
N ASP A 103 4.27 0.33 0.37
CA ASP A 103 5.37 0.08 1.31
C ASP A 103 6.02 1.39 1.78
N VAL A 104 6.31 2.32 0.86
CA VAL A 104 6.93 3.61 1.18
C VAL A 104 6.25 4.76 0.44
N LEU A 105 5.63 5.67 1.20
CA LEU A 105 5.09 6.90 0.65
C LEU A 105 6.17 7.99 0.53
N TYR A 106 6.54 8.30 -0.72
CA TYR A 106 7.55 9.32 -1.09
C TYR A 106 6.95 10.52 -1.83
N THR A 107 7.10 10.64 -3.15
CA THR A 107 6.59 11.79 -3.93
C THR A 107 5.07 11.81 -4.05
N GLY A 108 4.42 10.65 -3.91
CA GLY A 108 2.98 10.43 -4.09
C GLY A 108 2.58 9.95 -5.49
N ARG A 109 3.52 9.87 -6.46
CA ARG A 109 3.22 9.50 -7.86
C ARG A 109 2.67 8.07 -8.00
N THR A 110 3.26 7.11 -7.30
CA THR A 110 2.80 5.71 -7.23
C THR A 110 1.34 5.62 -6.79
N VAL A 111 0.96 6.38 -5.76
CA VAL A 111 -0.42 6.42 -5.27
C VAL A 111 -1.35 7.10 -6.27
N ARG A 112 -0.93 8.22 -6.89
CA ARG A 112 -1.71 8.87 -7.96
C ARG A 112 -1.99 7.90 -9.11
N ALA A 113 -0.99 7.16 -9.56
CA ALA A 113 -1.15 6.14 -10.60
C ALA A 113 -2.13 5.03 -10.16
N SER A 114 -2.07 4.62 -8.89
CA SER A 114 -2.97 3.61 -8.32
C SER A 114 -4.41 4.11 -8.23
N LEU A 115 -4.61 5.40 -7.92
CA LEU A 115 -5.92 6.04 -7.94
C LEU A 115 -6.51 6.04 -9.36
N ASP A 116 -5.70 6.40 -10.36
CA ASP A 116 -6.14 6.40 -11.75
C ASP A 116 -6.50 4.99 -12.23
N ALA A 117 -5.68 3.98 -11.88
CA ALA A 117 -5.94 2.57 -12.16
C ALA A 117 -7.30 2.10 -11.62
N VAL A 118 -7.60 2.42 -10.35
CA VAL A 118 -8.87 2.06 -9.71
C VAL A 118 -10.04 2.82 -10.33
N LEU A 119 -9.91 4.13 -10.51
CA LEU A 119 -10.97 5.00 -11.00
C LEU A 119 -11.23 4.86 -12.51
N GLN A 120 -10.34 4.23 -13.26
CA GLN A 120 -10.61 3.89 -14.65
C GLN A 120 -11.75 2.88 -14.79
N TYR A 121 -11.85 1.91 -13.88
CA TYR A 121 -12.78 0.77 -14.02
C TYR A 121 -13.86 0.69 -12.92
N ALA A 122 -13.71 1.41 -11.80
CA ALA A 122 -14.65 1.34 -10.70
C ALA A 122 -14.97 2.72 -10.08
N ARG A 123 -15.98 2.75 -9.22
CA ARG A 123 -16.36 3.94 -8.45
C ARG A 123 -16.49 3.57 -6.95
N PRO A 124 -15.38 3.43 -6.22
CA PRO A 124 -15.44 3.21 -4.77
C PRO A 124 -16.16 4.37 -4.09
N ARG A 125 -16.87 4.09 -2.99
CA ARG A 125 -17.49 5.14 -2.17
C ARG A 125 -16.43 5.97 -1.45
N LYS A 126 -15.33 5.32 -1.08
CA LYS A 126 -14.19 5.93 -0.40
C LYS A 126 -12.91 5.22 -0.80
N ILE A 127 -11.85 5.99 -0.97
CA ILE A 127 -10.49 5.47 -1.12
C ILE A 127 -9.65 6.04 0.02
N GLY A 128 -8.99 5.17 0.78
CA GLY A 128 -7.98 5.53 1.77
C GLY A 128 -6.61 4.98 1.39
N LEU A 129 -5.58 5.45 2.08
CA LEU A 129 -4.20 5.03 1.87
C LEU A 129 -3.55 4.58 3.18
N ALA A 130 -3.01 3.37 3.18
CA ALA A 130 -2.14 2.84 4.22
C ALA A 130 -0.70 2.69 3.69
N THR A 131 0.29 3.08 4.49
CA THR A 131 1.70 2.87 4.16
C THR A 131 2.50 2.40 5.36
N LEU A 132 3.49 1.53 5.13
CA LEU A 132 4.40 1.13 6.21
C LEU A 132 5.30 2.30 6.62
N ILE A 133 5.83 3.06 5.65
CA ILE A 133 6.73 4.19 5.90
C ILE A 133 6.25 5.43 5.18
N ASP A 134 6.18 6.55 5.90
CA ASP A 134 6.11 7.87 5.30
C ASP A 134 7.48 8.56 5.44
N ARG A 135 8.12 8.84 4.30
CA ARG A 135 9.44 9.49 4.26
C ARG A 135 9.41 10.98 3.87
N GLY A 136 8.22 11.56 3.69
CA GLY A 136 8.04 12.96 3.28
C GLY A 136 8.34 13.24 1.80
N HIS A 137 8.75 14.48 1.49
CA HIS A 137 9.10 14.97 0.14
C HIS A 137 8.00 14.84 -0.92
N ARG A 138 6.76 15.13 -0.52
CA ARG A 138 5.61 15.13 -1.43
C ARG A 138 5.82 16.08 -2.61
N GLU A 139 5.50 15.59 -3.80
CA GLU A 139 5.35 16.40 -5.02
C GLU A 139 3.89 16.53 -5.44
N LEU A 140 3.02 15.67 -4.90
CA LEU A 140 1.58 15.71 -5.05
C LEU A 140 0.93 15.90 -3.67
N PRO A 141 -0.26 16.54 -3.59
CA PRO A 141 -0.97 16.77 -2.33
C PRO A 141 -1.64 15.48 -1.80
N ILE A 142 -0.85 14.42 -1.64
CA ILE A 142 -1.27 13.08 -1.23
C ILE A 142 -0.71 12.80 0.17
N ARG A 143 -1.59 12.32 1.04
CA ARG A 143 -1.29 11.91 2.41
C ARG A 143 -1.87 10.51 2.66
N ALA A 144 -1.17 9.70 3.45
CA ALA A 144 -1.71 8.46 3.97
C ALA A 144 -2.61 8.71 5.18
N ASP A 145 -3.73 8.00 5.21
CA ASP A 145 -4.64 7.95 6.36
C ASP A 145 -4.02 7.11 7.49
N PHE A 146 -3.32 6.03 7.12
CA PHE A 146 -2.68 5.10 8.05
C PHE A 146 -1.18 5.02 7.76
N VAL A 147 -0.36 5.44 8.73
CA VAL A 147 1.10 5.47 8.57
C VAL A 147 1.75 4.57 9.61
N GLY A 148 2.61 3.67 9.14
CA GLY A 148 3.36 2.77 10.00
C GLY A 148 4.46 3.46 10.81
N LYS A 149 5.30 4.24 10.13
CA LYS A 149 6.30 5.09 10.77
C LYS A 149 6.58 6.31 9.90
N ASN A 150 6.55 7.49 10.51
CA ASN A 150 7.08 8.70 9.88
C ASN A 150 8.59 8.76 10.12
N ILE A 151 9.37 8.92 9.05
CA ILE A 151 10.82 9.10 9.15
C ILE A 151 11.23 10.38 8.40
N PRO A 152 11.90 11.34 9.06
CA PRO A 152 12.53 12.43 8.33
C PRO A 152 13.70 11.84 7.53
N THR A 153 13.75 12.14 6.23
CA THR A 153 14.84 11.72 5.34
C THR A 153 15.39 12.91 4.57
N ALA A 154 16.64 12.87 4.15
CA ALA A 154 17.17 13.70 3.07
C ALA A 154 16.66 13.17 1.71
N ARG A 155 16.80 13.98 0.64
CA ARG A 155 16.37 13.54 -0.70
C ARG A 155 17.29 12.47 -1.28
N GLU A 156 18.55 12.52 -0.88
CA GLU A 156 19.62 11.62 -1.27
C GLU A 156 19.55 10.28 -0.54
N GLU A 157 18.86 10.21 0.60
CA GLU A 157 18.66 8.96 1.33
C GLU A 157 17.66 8.07 0.59
N ALA A 158 17.92 6.76 0.56
CA ALA A 158 17.00 5.75 0.06
C ALA A 158 16.38 4.99 1.23
N VAL A 159 15.10 4.65 1.11
CA VAL A 159 14.38 3.82 2.09
C VAL A 159 14.02 2.53 1.40
N SER A 160 14.55 1.42 1.92
CA SER A 160 14.36 0.09 1.35
C SER A 160 13.60 -0.78 2.34
N VAL A 161 12.46 -1.32 1.89
CA VAL A 161 11.64 -2.27 2.64
C VAL A 161 11.97 -3.67 2.14
N PHE A 162 12.24 -4.59 3.07
CA PHE A 162 12.48 -6.00 2.81
C PHE A 162 11.40 -6.82 3.51
N LEU A 163 10.76 -7.72 2.77
CA LEU A 163 9.72 -8.62 3.28
C LEU A 163 10.08 -10.07 2.93
N SER A 164 9.94 -10.97 3.89
CA SER A 164 10.36 -12.38 3.75
C SER A 164 9.76 -13.12 2.55
N GLU A 165 8.59 -12.70 2.06
CA GLU A 165 7.90 -13.26 0.89
C GLU A 165 8.69 -13.10 -0.42
N ILE A 166 9.59 -12.12 -0.50
CA ILE A 166 10.40 -11.87 -1.70
C ILE A 166 11.89 -11.64 -1.42
N ASP A 167 12.24 -11.23 -0.19
CA ASP A 167 13.59 -10.78 0.17
C ASP A 167 14.31 -11.71 1.17
N SER A 168 13.68 -12.80 1.62
CA SER A 168 14.21 -13.72 2.66
C SER A 168 14.52 -13.07 4.02
N ARG A 169 14.20 -11.79 4.22
CA ARG A 169 14.34 -11.05 5.49
C ARG A 169 13.21 -10.04 5.67
N ASN A 170 12.91 -9.70 6.93
CA ASN A 170 11.98 -8.63 7.29
C ASN A 170 12.77 -7.46 7.88
N ALA A 171 12.90 -6.35 7.15
CA ALA A 171 13.59 -5.16 7.63
C ALA A 171 13.16 -3.91 6.86
N VAL A 172 13.23 -2.74 7.48
CA VAL A 172 13.27 -1.46 6.77
C VAL A 172 14.59 -0.81 7.09
N VAL A 173 15.28 -0.34 6.04
CA VAL A 173 16.60 0.27 6.16
C VAL A 173 16.61 1.63 5.45
N ILE A 174 17.51 2.49 5.91
CA ILE A 174 17.83 3.77 5.28
C ILE A 174 19.31 3.82 4.95
N GLU A 175 19.63 4.32 3.76
CA GLU A 175 20.99 4.43 3.23
C GLU A 175 21.25 5.77 2.53
#